data_AF-A0A6M1ZMR8-F1
#
_entry.id   AF-A0A6M1ZMR8-F1
#
_cell.length_a   1.000
_cell.length_b   1.000
_cell.length_c   1.000
_cell.angle_alpha   90.00
_cell.angle_beta   90.00
_cell.angle_gamma   90.00
#
_symmetry.space_group_name_H-M   'P 1'
#
loop_
_entity.id
_entity.type
_entity.pdbx_description
1 polymer ?
#
loop_
_entity_poly.entity_id
_entity_poly.type
_entity_poly.pdbx_seq_one_letter_code
_entity_poly.pdbx_strand_id
1 'polypeptide(L)'
;PTFATHNAFLLKPNPPGSVQIPGVEHDLHRKHATPLLMEQAMDMQKRGALYVEDMTGQRLYVWKLVPDPETIELYELPQELRFKTIDELKQFELYLQGVAPSRNNPLALPEAIDAPEVVEKRAPHLVGENFTLQVAKVTKQSLHAQVSLKETWEWELLEENWPKIEGKFPEIASEKAATRDTRFTLLEKLDERARNRVDQFAREQIADGHPEWIESALAAEKGEEKKLFLRTSQEKLPLDGMDDLATLRTKLESEEQLLSYTQDGKTFYNITVKERSGQKEVITFVDALKESAIPKADFDCSELIQAIYEDGQAQGIIKESIAADKLEEAMVSHRFAYHLRMERDKEGLFQPRKKLETLTRAENTLVSLDELDRSDEFSPVMVSPKEGAYFYRFVESKVDRSLPMDKIMQTQDLLSAEAKLYFMEEILKLIDQNNA
;
A
#
# COMPACT_ATOMS: atom_id res chain seq x y z
N PRO A 1 -11.34 -33.46 55.24
CA PRO A 1 -12.52 -32.65 55.66
C PRO A 1 -12.94 -31.71 54.52
N THR A 2 -13.85 -32.23 53.69
CA THR A 2 -14.97 -31.53 53.02
C THR A 2 -14.82 -30.04 52.68
N PHE A 3 -14.81 -29.73 51.38
CA PHE A 3 -15.61 -28.71 50.65
C PHE A 3 -15.19 -28.84 49.17
N ALA A 4 -15.83 -29.62 48.30
CA ALA A 4 -17.18 -29.50 47.72
C ALA A 4 -17.40 -28.19 46.93
N THR A 5 -17.14 -28.30 45.61
CA THR A 5 -17.91 -27.78 44.45
C THR A 5 -18.43 -26.35 44.48
N HIS A 6 -18.12 -25.56 43.43
CA HIS A 6 -19.14 -24.83 42.65
C HIS A 6 -18.71 -24.72 41.18
N ASN A 7 -19.55 -25.27 40.30
CA ASN A 7 -19.46 -25.21 38.84
C ASN A 7 -19.86 -23.82 38.34
N ALA A 8 -19.10 -23.30 37.39
CA ALA A 8 -19.50 -22.16 36.57
C ALA A 8 -20.56 -22.60 35.54
N PHE A 9 -21.75 -22.01 35.62
CA PHE A 9 -22.77 -22.12 34.58
C PHE A 9 -22.71 -20.90 33.66
N LEU A 10 -22.55 -21.19 32.37
CA LEU A 10 -22.79 -20.29 31.24
C LEU A 10 -24.24 -19.81 31.25
N LEU A 11 -24.44 -18.49 31.21
CA LEU A 11 -25.72 -17.90 30.80
C LEU A 11 -25.47 -16.94 29.63
N LYS A 12 -26.17 -17.24 28.53
CA LYS A 12 -26.27 -16.44 27.30
C LYS A 12 -27.00 -15.11 27.59
N PRO A 13 -26.75 -14.06 26.81
CA PRO A 13 -27.51 -12.81 26.93
C PRO A 13 -28.93 -12.99 26.39
N ASN A 14 -29.92 -12.63 27.19
CA ASN A 14 -31.30 -12.41 26.75
C ASN A 14 -31.51 -10.91 26.48
N PRO A 15 -32.35 -10.55 25.49
CA PRO A 15 -32.58 -9.16 25.05
C PRO A 15 -33.42 -8.36 26.07
N PRO A 16 -33.44 -7.02 25.99
CA PRO A 16 -34.08 -6.18 27.00
C PRO A 16 -35.61 -6.27 26.90
N GLY A 17 -36.20 -7.03 27.81
CA GLY A 17 -37.63 -7.00 28.11
C GLY A 17 -37.93 -5.93 29.16
N SER A 18 -38.82 -5.00 28.81
CA SER A 18 -39.39 -3.99 29.70
C SER A 18 -40.07 -4.62 30.93
N VAL A 19 -39.63 -4.24 32.13
CA VAL A 19 -40.37 -4.51 33.38
C VAL A 19 -41.22 -3.28 33.70
N GLN A 20 -42.53 -3.46 33.72
CA GLN A 20 -43.49 -2.49 34.25
C GLN A 20 -43.53 -2.58 35.78
N ILE A 21 -43.44 -1.44 36.47
CA ILE A 21 -43.82 -1.28 37.87
C ILE A 21 -45.11 -0.46 37.90
N PRO A 22 -46.16 -0.87 38.63
CA PRO A 22 -47.40 -0.12 38.69
C PRO A 22 -47.37 0.95 39.79
N GLY A 23 -47.88 2.14 39.44
CA GLY A 23 -48.54 3.05 40.37
C GLY A 23 -47.66 4.11 41.01
N VAL A 24 -47.48 5.24 40.32
CA VAL A 24 -47.83 6.59 40.81
C VAL A 24 -48.15 7.43 39.58
N GLU A 25 -49.40 7.86 39.44
CA GLU A 25 -49.80 8.87 38.45
C GLU A 25 -49.21 10.21 38.85
N HIS A 26 -48.31 10.74 38.03
CA HIS A 26 -48.17 12.19 37.87
C HIS A 26 -48.06 12.49 36.37
N ASP A 27 -49.19 12.97 35.85
CA ASP A 27 -49.35 13.58 34.56
C ASP A 27 -48.48 14.85 34.49
N LEU A 28 -47.43 14.84 33.68
CA LEU A 28 -46.73 16.05 33.25
C LEU A 28 -46.17 15.83 31.84
N HIS A 29 -46.62 16.70 30.93
CA HIS A 29 -46.37 16.71 29.50
C HIS A 29 -44.95 16.32 29.06
N ARG A 30 -44.78 15.13 28.48
CA ARG A 30 -43.64 14.82 27.58
C ARG A 30 -43.81 15.62 26.29
N LYS A 31 -43.25 16.83 26.25
CA LYS A 31 -43.08 17.57 24.98
C LYS A 31 -42.00 16.87 24.14
N HIS A 32 -42.31 16.65 22.87
CA HIS A 32 -41.41 16.06 21.88
C HIS A 32 -40.07 16.82 21.83
N ALA A 33 -38.96 16.12 22.09
CA ALA A 33 -37.66 16.61 21.63
C ALA A 33 -37.70 16.62 20.09
N THR A 34 -37.52 17.78 19.48
CA THR A 34 -37.43 17.89 18.03
C THR A 34 -36.27 17.03 17.50
N PRO A 35 -36.36 16.41 16.32
CA PRO A 35 -35.29 15.58 15.74
C PRO A 35 -33.90 16.24 15.77
N LEU A 36 -33.86 17.57 15.62
CA LEU A 36 -32.65 18.39 15.71
C LEU A 36 -31.95 18.32 17.09
N LEU A 37 -32.73 18.31 18.19
CA LEU A 37 -32.20 18.18 19.55
C LEU A 37 -31.67 16.77 19.82
N MET A 38 -32.28 15.75 19.20
CA MET A 38 -31.83 14.37 19.29
C MET A 38 -30.54 14.14 18.48
N GLU A 39 -30.43 14.76 17.30
CA GLU A 39 -29.23 14.73 16.46
C GLU A 39 -28.07 15.49 17.11
N GLN A 40 -28.33 16.69 17.66
CA GLN A 40 -27.35 17.43 18.46
C GLN A 40 -26.92 16.67 19.70
N ALA A 41 -27.84 16.01 20.41
CA ALA A 41 -27.49 15.18 21.56
C ALA A 41 -26.63 13.96 21.16
N MET A 42 -26.92 13.32 20.03
CA MET A 42 -26.09 12.21 19.51
C MET A 42 -24.71 12.69 19.03
N ASP A 43 -24.61 13.88 18.42
CA ASP A 43 -23.32 14.48 18.05
C ASP A 43 -22.51 14.88 19.29
N MET A 44 -23.15 15.42 20.33
CA MET A 44 -22.50 15.78 21.59
C MET A 44 -22.06 14.55 22.40
N GLN A 45 -22.84 13.46 22.34
CA GLN A 45 -22.46 12.18 22.95
C GLN A 45 -21.26 11.53 22.23
N LYS A 46 -21.20 11.61 20.89
CA LYS A 46 -20.01 11.21 20.13
C LYS A 46 -18.76 12.00 20.51
N ARG A 47 -18.92 13.24 20.99
CA ARG A 47 -17.83 14.09 21.52
C ARG A 47 -17.51 13.85 23.01
N GLY A 48 -18.09 12.83 23.63
CA GLY A 48 -17.70 12.36 24.97
C GLY A 48 -18.44 13.00 26.15
N ALA A 49 -19.52 13.77 25.93
CA ALA A 49 -20.32 14.33 27.03
C ALA A 49 -21.07 13.24 27.83
N LEU A 50 -21.13 13.39 29.16
CA LEU A 50 -21.95 12.55 30.05
C LEU A 50 -23.26 13.29 30.38
N TYR A 51 -24.36 12.53 30.41
CA TYR A 51 -25.66 13.08 30.81
C TYR A 51 -25.90 12.83 32.30
N VAL A 52 -26.42 13.84 33.00
CA VAL A 52 -27.04 13.69 34.31
C VAL A 52 -28.42 14.35 34.25
N GLU A 53 -29.49 13.57 34.41
CA GLU A 53 -30.83 14.12 34.64
C GLU A 53 -30.94 14.51 36.11
N ASP A 54 -31.38 15.73 36.36
CA ASP A 54 -31.72 16.14 37.72
C ASP A 54 -33.11 15.62 38.12
N MET A 55 -33.49 15.82 39.38
CA MET A 55 -34.76 15.34 39.92
C MET A 55 -36.02 16.04 39.34
N THR A 56 -35.84 17.07 38.51
CA THR A 56 -36.94 17.77 37.81
C THR A 56 -37.15 17.28 36.39
N GLY A 57 -36.29 16.37 35.91
CA GLY A 57 -36.32 15.87 34.53
C GLY A 57 -35.66 16.82 33.53
N GLN A 58 -34.94 17.86 33.99
CA GLN A 58 -34.08 18.65 33.11
C GLN A 58 -32.73 17.95 32.92
N ARG A 59 -32.31 17.87 31.65
CA ARG A 59 -31.03 17.27 31.26
C ARG A 59 -29.94 18.32 31.38
N LEU A 60 -29.05 18.15 32.36
CA LEU A 60 -27.83 18.94 32.47
C LEU A 60 -26.71 18.24 31.68
N TYR A 61 -26.06 18.99 30.80
CA TYR A 61 -24.93 18.51 30.02
C TYR A 61 -23.66 18.68 30.86
N VAL A 62 -23.15 17.58 31.41
CA VAL A 62 -21.85 17.57 32.07
C VAL A 62 -20.81 17.29 30.99
N TRP A 63 -19.99 18.29 30.67
CA TRP A 63 -18.79 18.08 29.87
C TRP A 63 -17.90 17.13 30.66
N LYS A 64 -17.85 15.86 30.26
CA LYS A 64 -16.70 15.04 30.61
C LYS A 64 -15.54 15.76 29.94
N LEU A 65 -14.58 16.26 30.73
CA LEU A 65 -13.33 16.78 30.20
C LEU A 65 -12.84 15.77 29.16
N VAL A 66 -12.96 16.14 27.88
CA VAL A 66 -12.32 15.39 26.80
C VAL A 66 -10.85 15.42 27.21
N PRO A 67 -10.22 14.27 27.50
CA PRO A 67 -8.81 14.28 27.84
C PRO A 67 -8.10 15.01 26.71
N ASP A 68 -7.25 15.95 27.09
CA ASP A 68 -6.61 16.83 26.14
C ASP A 68 -5.90 16.00 25.06
N PRO A 69 -5.82 16.50 23.82
CA PRO A 69 -5.10 15.81 22.76
C PRO A 69 -3.66 15.52 23.22
N GLU A 70 -3.31 14.24 23.30
CA GLU A 70 -1.97 13.80 23.69
C GLU A 70 -1.14 13.61 22.43
N THR A 71 0.09 14.14 22.40
CA THR A 71 0.99 13.99 21.24
C THR A 71 2.04 12.94 21.52
N ILE A 72 2.11 11.96 20.63
CA ILE A 72 3.10 10.88 20.66
C ILE A 72 4.01 10.96 19.44
N GLU A 73 5.24 10.50 19.60
CA GLU A 73 6.10 10.10 18.50
C GLU A 73 5.86 8.61 18.25
N LEU A 74 5.18 8.30 17.16
CA LEU A 74 4.95 6.96 16.69
C LEU A 74 6.10 6.52 15.79
N TYR A 75 6.59 5.31 16.00
CA TYR A 75 7.66 4.73 15.22
C TYR A 75 7.20 3.39 14.64
N GLU A 76 7.25 3.28 13.33
CA GLU A 76 6.76 2.10 12.61
C GLU A 76 7.81 1.61 11.64
N LEU A 77 7.86 0.30 11.37
CA LEU A 77 8.66 -0.18 10.24
C LEU A 77 8.13 0.40 8.92
N PRO A 78 9.00 0.65 7.94
CA PRO A 78 8.58 0.92 6.56
C PRO A 78 7.59 -0.14 6.10
N GLN A 79 6.54 0.27 5.37
CA GLN A 79 5.45 -0.61 4.95
C GLN A 79 5.95 -1.89 4.26
N GLU A 80 7.09 -1.77 3.59
CA GLU A 80 7.72 -2.81 2.79
C GLU A 80 8.44 -3.87 3.62
N LEU A 81 8.63 -3.62 4.92
CA LEU A 81 9.21 -4.55 5.90
C LEU A 81 8.16 -5.06 6.91
N ARG A 82 6.89 -4.75 6.70
CA ARG A 82 5.77 -5.24 7.52
C ARG A 82 5.28 -6.57 6.94
N PHE A 83 5.85 -7.67 7.41
CA PHE A 83 5.57 -9.00 6.88
C PHE A 83 4.23 -9.53 7.41
N LYS A 84 3.31 -9.88 6.51
CA LYS A 84 1.99 -10.44 6.85
C LYS A 84 1.98 -11.95 6.89
N THR A 85 2.95 -12.58 6.22
CA THR A 85 3.03 -14.02 6.08
C THR A 85 4.46 -14.50 6.37
N ILE A 86 4.57 -15.76 6.82
CA ILE A 86 5.89 -16.39 7.03
C ILE A 86 6.64 -16.48 5.70
N ASP A 87 5.95 -16.60 4.56
CA ASP A 87 6.60 -16.67 3.26
C ASP A 87 7.27 -15.34 2.84
N GLU A 88 6.65 -14.20 3.17
CA GLU A 88 7.29 -12.88 2.98
C GLU A 88 8.56 -12.74 3.83
N LEU A 89 8.51 -13.24 5.07
CA LEU A 89 9.69 -13.30 5.94
C LEU A 89 10.79 -14.20 5.35
N LYS A 90 10.45 -15.38 4.82
CA LYS A 90 11.43 -16.26 4.17
C LYS A 90 12.10 -15.57 2.99
N GLN A 91 11.32 -14.84 2.18
CA GLN A 91 11.85 -14.07 1.06
C GLN A 91 12.79 -12.96 1.53
N PHE A 92 12.44 -12.29 2.63
CA PHE A 92 13.31 -11.28 3.23
C PHE A 92 14.61 -11.90 3.75
N GLU A 93 14.55 -13.05 4.42
CA GLU A 93 15.74 -13.74 4.91
C GLU A 93 16.65 -14.21 3.76
N LEU A 94 16.08 -14.79 2.71
CA LEU A 94 16.80 -15.14 1.49
C LEU A 94 17.48 -13.92 0.85
N TYR A 95 16.78 -12.78 0.81
CA TYR A 95 17.35 -11.53 0.35
C TYR A 95 18.54 -11.10 1.21
N LEU A 96 18.39 -11.09 2.55
CA LEU A 96 19.46 -10.72 3.46
C LEU A 96 20.67 -11.65 3.36
N GLN A 97 20.48 -12.95 3.17
CA GLN A 97 21.56 -13.91 2.92
C GLN A 97 22.34 -13.60 1.64
N GLY A 98 21.64 -13.09 0.62
CA GLY A 98 22.24 -12.62 -0.62
C GLY A 98 23.06 -11.35 -0.46
N VAL A 99 22.54 -10.37 0.28
CA VAL A 99 23.06 -8.99 0.27
C VAL A 99 23.91 -8.59 1.49
N ALA A 100 23.83 -9.31 2.61
CA ALA A 100 24.47 -8.91 3.86
C ALA A 100 25.53 -9.93 4.34
N PRO A 101 26.48 -9.53 5.21
CA PRO A 101 27.42 -10.46 5.81
C PRO A 101 26.72 -11.64 6.51
N SER A 102 27.40 -12.78 6.63
CA SER A 102 26.88 -13.93 7.36
C SER A 102 26.56 -13.56 8.81
N ARG A 103 25.37 -13.96 9.27
CA ARG A 103 24.84 -13.67 10.61
C ARG A 103 24.69 -14.98 11.38
N ASN A 104 24.91 -14.93 12.69
CA ASN A 104 24.68 -16.07 13.58
C ASN A 104 23.19 -16.26 13.92
N ASN A 105 22.39 -15.19 13.81
CA ASN A 105 20.96 -15.21 14.04
C ASN A 105 20.25 -14.74 12.76
N PRO A 106 19.39 -15.58 12.13
CA PRO A 106 18.66 -15.20 10.92
C PRO A 106 17.71 -14.02 11.17
N LEU A 107 17.17 -13.87 12.39
CA LEU A 107 16.25 -12.77 12.72
C LEU A 107 16.96 -11.42 12.93
N ALA A 108 18.29 -11.39 13.06
CA ALA A 108 19.02 -10.17 13.37
C ALA A 108 19.25 -9.33 12.11
N LEU A 109 18.68 -8.12 12.02
CA LEU A 109 18.93 -7.25 10.86
C LEU A 109 20.42 -6.87 10.74
N PRO A 110 21.00 -6.88 9.53
CA PRO A 110 22.38 -6.45 9.34
C PRO A 110 22.54 -4.93 9.57
N GLU A 111 23.73 -4.54 10.02
CA GLU A 111 24.11 -3.13 10.17
C GLU A 111 24.41 -2.47 8.81
N ALA A 112 24.93 -3.25 7.85
CA ALA A 112 25.28 -2.80 6.51
C ALA A 112 25.02 -3.90 5.47
N ILE A 113 24.80 -3.46 4.23
CA ILE A 113 24.81 -4.31 3.04
C ILE A 113 26.26 -4.49 2.59
N ASP A 114 26.64 -5.68 2.12
CA ASP A 114 27.95 -5.95 1.53
C ASP A 114 28.16 -5.08 0.26
N ALA A 115 29.41 -4.85 -0.11
CA ALA A 115 29.71 -4.12 -1.34
C ALA A 115 29.10 -4.84 -2.58
N PRO A 116 28.62 -4.11 -3.60
CA PRO A 116 27.96 -4.69 -4.78
C PRO A 116 28.77 -5.82 -5.45
N GLU A 117 30.10 -5.73 -5.45
CA GLU A 117 30.99 -6.75 -6.03
C GLU A 117 31.00 -8.06 -5.24
N VAL A 118 30.79 -8.00 -3.93
CA VAL A 118 30.69 -9.17 -3.05
C VAL A 118 29.30 -9.80 -3.20
N VAL A 119 28.26 -8.97 -3.23
CA VAL A 119 26.87 -9.40 -3.45
C VAL A 119 26.74 -10.05 -4.83
N GLU A 120 27.34 -9.49 -5.87
CA GLU A 120 27.26 -10.02 -7.24
C GLU A 120 27.81 -11.45 -7.35
N LYS A 121 28.87 -11.78 -6.59
CA LYS A 121 29.43 -13.14 -6.55
C LYS A 121 28.50 -14.15 -5.87
N ARG A 122 27.66 -13.69 -4.93
CA ARG A 122 26.78 -14.54 -4.12
C ARG A 122 25.37 -14.64 -4.71
N ALA A 123 24.82 -13.50 -5.12
CA ALA A 123 23.47 -13.30 -5.63
C ALA A 123 23.49 -12.29 -6.80
N PRO A 124 23.97 -12.70 -8.00
CA PRO A 124 24.09 -11.82 -9.16
C PRO A 124 22.76 -11.26 -9.68
N HIS A 125 21.64 -11.88 -9.29
CA HIS A 125 20.29 -11.42 -9.60
C HIS A 125 19.83 -10.23 -8.72
N LEU A 126 20.57 -9.87 -7.66
CA LEU A 126 20.28 -8.71 -6.80
C LEU A 126 21.17 -7.50 -7.09
N VAL A 127 22.11 -7.61 -8.02
CA VAL A 127 23.02 -6.52 -8.39
C VAL A 127 22.73 -6.09 -9.82
N GLY A 128 22.75 -4.79 -10.04
CA GLY A 128 22.44 -4.19 -11.33
C GLY A 128 22.86 -2.73 -11.39
N GLU A 129 22.43 -2.06 -12.45
CA GLU A 129 22.74 -0.66 -12.69
C GLU A 129 21.45 0.11 -12.96
N ASN A 130 21.39 1.33 -12.47
CA ASN A 130 20.27 2.23 -12.64
C ASN A 130 20.45 3.07 -13.90
N PHE A 131 19.45 3.05 -14.76
CA PHE A 131 19.36 3.87 -15.96
C PHE A 131 18.09 4.70 -15.92
N THR A 132 18.21 6.02 -16.09
CA THR A 132 17.07 6.88 -16.41
C THR A 132 17.03 7.04 -17.92
N LEU A 133 16.01 6.48 -18.55
CA LEU A 133 15.83 6.43 -20.00
C LEU A 133 14.61 7.24 -20.42
N GLN A 134 14.69 7.91 -21.56
CA GLN A 134 13.52 8.38 -22.29
C GLN A 134 13.26 7.42 -23.44
N VAL A 135 12.13 6.72 -23.39
CA VAL A 135 11.80 5.62 -24.30
C VAL A 135 10.56 5.97 -25.10
N ALA A 136 10.71 6.09 -26.42
CA ALA A 136 9.59 6.06 -27.36
C ALA A 136 9.48 4.66 -27.96
N LYS A 137 8.25 4.14 -28.10
CA LYS A 137 7.98 2.77 -28.55
C LYS A 137 6.97 2.79 -29.68
N VAL A 138 7.27 2.07 -30.75
CA VAL A 138 6.35 1.82 -31.86
C VAL A 138 6.34 0.32 -32.16
N THR A 139 5.14 -0.24 -32.35
CA THR A 139 4.99 -1.63 -32.81
C THR A 139 4.63 -1.65 -34.28
N LYS A 140 5.11 -2.63 -35.05
CA LYS A 140 4.69 -2.81 -36.45
C LYS A 140 3.17 -2.89 -36.59
N GLN A 141 2.51 -3.54 -35.62
CA GLN A 141 1.05 -3.63 -35.60
C GLN A 141 0.36 -2.25 -35.61
N SER A 142 0.93 -1.26 -34.93
CA SER A 142 0.40 0.11 -34.96
C SER A 142 0.58 0.78 -36.33
N LEU A 143 1.62 0.42 -37.08
CA LEU A 143 1.87 0.91 -38.44
C LEU A 143 0.92 0.28 -39.46
N HIS A 144 0.49 -0.97 -39.24
CA HIS A 144 -0.52 -1.60 -40.12
C HIS A 144 -1.83 -0.80 -40.17
N ALA A 145 -2.17 -0.07 -39.10
CA ALA A 145 -3.36 0.77 -39.06
C ALA A 145 -3.25 2.02 -39.95
N GLN A 146 -2.03 2.42 -40.32
CA GLN A 146 -1.80 3.52 -41.26
C GLN A 146 -2.02 3.10 -42.71
N VAL A 147 -1.90 1.80 -43.00
CA VAL A 147 -2.17 1.25 -44.34
C VAL A 147 -3.67 1.31 -44.60
N SER A 148 -4.05 2.05 -45.64
CA SER A 148 -5.45 2.15 -46.03
C SER A 148 -5.96 0.84 -46.63
N LEU A 149 -7.28 0.63 -46.56
CA LEU A 149 -7.92 -0.53 -47.21
C LEU A 149 -7.64 -0.54 -48.73
N LYS A 150 -7.59 0.66 -49.34
CA LYS A 150 -7.30 0.83 -50.76
C LYS A 150 -5.89 0.34 -51.11
N GLU A 151 -4.88 0.76 -50.36
CA GLU A 151 -3.49 0.32 -50.57
C GLU A 151 -3.34 -1.18 -50.33
N THR A 152 -4.01 -1.71 -49.31
CA THR A 152 -4.06 -3.16 -49.03
C THR A 152 -4.56 -3.91 -50.28
N TRP A 153 -5.69 -3.49 -50.84
CA TRP A 153 -6.26 -4.11 -52.04
C TRP A 153 -5.39 -3.94 -53.28
N GLU A 154 -4.81 -2.77 -53.48
CA GLU A 154 -3.90 -2.54 -54.61
C GLU A 154 -2.69 -3.46 -54.51
N TRP A 155 -2.08 -3.58 -53.33
CA TRP A 155 -0.94 -4.45 -53.09
C TRP A 155 -1.25 -5.92 -53.36
N GLU A 156 -2.41 -6.39 -52.89
CA GLU A 156 -2.87 -7.78 -53.09
C GLU A 156 -3.10 -8.13 -54.55
N LEU A 157 -3.53 -7.17 -55.36
CA LEU A 157 -3.85 -7.39 -56.77
C LEU A 157 -2.61 -7.36 -57.69
N LEU A 158 -1.46 -6.85 -57.20
CA LEU A 158 -0.21 -6.78 -57.95
C LEU A 158 0.37 -8.17 -58.23
N GLU A 159 0.86 -8.35 -59.45
CA GLU A 159 1.43 -9.64 -59.91
C GLU A 159 2.70 -10.03 -59.13
N GLU A 160 3.50 -9.04 -58.74
CA GLU A 160 4.74 -9.26 -58.00
C GLU A 160 4.50 -9.78 -56.57
N ASN A 161 3.36 -9.42 -55.98
CA ASN A 161 3.01 -9.76 -54.60
C ASN A 161 2.17 -11.03 -54.49
N TRP A 162 1.41 -11.36 -55.53
CA TRP A 162 0.51 -12.51 -55.54
C TRP A 162 1.19 -13.85 -55.15
N PRO A 163 2.41 -14.18 -55.64
CA PRO A 163 3.10 -15.39 -55.21
C PRO A 163 3.38 -15.46 -53.70
N LYS A 164 3.56 -14.31 -53.03
CA LYS A 164 3.74 -14.24 -51.57
C LYS A 164 2.46 -14.63 -50.84
N ILE A 165 1.31 -14.17 -51.36
CA ILE A 165 -0.02 -14.52 -50.83
C ILE A 165 -0.28 -16.02 -51.04
N GLU A 166 -0.07 -16.54 -52.25
CA GLU A 166 -0.26 -17.98 -52.55
C GLU A 166 0.62 -18.86 -51.66
N GLY A 167 1.88 -18.47 -51.44
CA GLY A 167 2.80 -19.21 -50.57
C GLY A 167 2.37 -19.23 -49.11
N LYS A 168 1.68 -18.18 -48.63
CA LYS A 168 1.23 -18.07 -47.23
C LYS A 168 -0.17 -18.65 -46.99
N PHE A 169 -1.05 -18.61 -48.00
CA PHE A 169 -2.45 -18.99 -47.92
C PHE A 169 -2.81 -20.06 -48.97
N PRO A 170 -2.67 -21.36 -48.64
CA PRO A 170 -2.93 -22.47 -49.57
C PRO A 170 -4.36 -22.50 -50.14
N GLU A 171 -5.31 -21.93 -49.40
CA GLU A 171 -6.73 -21.80 -49.79
C GLU A 171 -6.89 -21.03 -51.11
N ILE A 172 -5.96 -20.10 -51.43
CA ILE A 172 -5.97 -19.28 -52.64
C ILE A 172 -5.11 -19.92 -53.75
N ALA A 173 -4.08 -20.68 -53.38
CA ALA A 173 -3.14 -21.30 -54.31
C ALA A 173 -3.74 -22.39 -55.22
N SER A 174 -4.97 -22.82 -54.95
CA SER A 174 -5.65 -23.91 -55.68
C SER A 174 -6.20 -23.48 -57.04
N GLU A 175 -6.44 -22.19 -57.26
CA GLU A 175 -6.98 -21.63 -58.51
C GLU A 175 -5.93 -20.74 -59.19
N LYS A 176 -5.63 -20.97 -60.48
CA LYS A 176 -4.64 -20.16 -61.22
C LYS A 176 -5.16 -18.73 -61.44
N ALA A 177 -4.59 -17.75 -60.73
CA ALA A 177 -4.97 -16.35 -60.84
C ALA A 177 -4.00 -15.54 -61.75
N ALA A 178 -4.14 -15.71 -63.06
CA ALA A 178 -3.25 -15.07 -64.04
C ALA A 178 -3.52 -13.56 -64.24
N THR A 179 -4.73 -13.08 -63.91
CA THR A 179 -5.15 -11.69 -64.18
C THR A 179 -5.63 -10.99 -62.91
N ARG A 180 -5.60 -9.66 -62.91
CA ARG A 180 -6.10 -8.83 -61.80
C ARG A 180 -7.53 -9.19 -61.39
N ASP A 181 -8.43 -9.35 -62.36
CA ASP A 181 -9.84 -9.66 -62.11
C ASP A 181 -10.02 -11.07 -61.51
N THR A 182 -9.22 -12.04 -61.96
CA THR A 182 -9.24 -13.38 -61.38
C THR A 182 -8.76 -13.38 -59.93
N ARG A 183 -7.75 -12.57 -59.59
CA ARG A 183 -7.26 -12.41 -58.20
C ARG A 183 -8.34 -11.77 -57.31
N PHE A 184 -8.97 -10.70 -57.79
CA PHE A 184 -10.05 -10.04 -57.06
C PHE A 184 -11.21 -11.01 -56.76
N THR A 185 -11.65 -11.76 -57.77
CA THR A 185 -12.74 -12.73 -57.63
C THR A 185 -12.40 -13.83 -56.62
N LEU A 186 -11.13 -14.26 -56.54
CA LEU A 186 -10.68 -15.25 -55.55
C LEU A 186 -10.71 -14.70 -54.13
N LEU A 187 -10.24 -13.47 -53.93
CA LEU A 187 -10.26 -12.83 -52.61
C LEU A 187 -11.69 -12.61 -52.10
N GLU A 188 -12.63 -12.24 -52.97
CA GLU A 188 -14.06 -12.07 -52.61
C GLU A 188 -14.78 -13.38 -52.26
N LYS A 189 -14.28 -14.53 -52.72
CA LYS A 189 -14.82 -15.85 -52.36
C LYS A 189 -14.37 -16.33 -50.98
N LEU A 190 -13.35 -15.72 -50.39
CA LEU A 190 -12.86 -16.11 -49.07
C LEU A 190 -13.89 -15.76 -48.00
N ASP A 191 -13.94 -16.58 -46.95
CA ASP A 191 -14.70 -16.20 -45.76
C ASP A 191 -14.03 -15.01 -45.04
N GLU A 192 -14.80 -14.31 -44.20
CA GLU A 192 -14.35 -13.11 -43.50
C GLU A 192 -13.06 -13.33 -42.70
N ARG A 193 -12.90 -14.49 -42.07
CA ARG A 193 -11.69 -14.79 -41.28
C ARG A 193 -10.48 -15.01 -42.18
N ALA A 194 -10.64 -15.74 -43.28
CA ALA A 194 -9.59 -15.92 -44.27
C ALA A 194 -9.19 -14.58 -44.92
N ARG A 195 -10.17 -13.77 -45.35
CA ARG A 195 -9.94 -12.43 -45.92
C ARG A 195 -9.15 -11.55 -44.96
N ASN A 196 -9.57 -11.45 -43.70
CA ASN A 196 -8.87 -10.65 -42.68
C ASN A 196 -7.41 -11.08 -42.47
N ARG A 197 -7.09 -12.38 -42.58
CA ARG A 197 -5.70 -12.85 -42.49
C ARG A 197 -4.86 -12.41 -43.69
N VAL A 198 -5.44 -12.45 -44.89
CA VAL A 198 -4.77 -12.00 -46.12
C VAL A 198 -4.52 -10.49 -46.05
N ASP A 199 -5.55 -9.73 -45.68
CA ASP A 199 -5.46 -8.27 -45.50
C ASP A 199 -4.39 -7.92 -44.45
N GLN A 200 -4.37 -8.62 -43.32
CA GLN A 200 -3.34 -8.41 -42.29
C GLN A 200 -1.94 -8.69 -42.83
N PHE A 201 -1.76 -9.80 -43.55
CA PHE A 201 -0.47 -10.14 -44.16
C PHE A 201 -0.04 -9.11 -45.21
N ALA A 202 -0.96 -8.64 -46.05
CA ALA A 202 -0.67 -7.58 -47.01
C ALA A 202 -0.25 -6.28 -46.30
N ARG A 203 -0.94 -5.86 -45.25
CA ARG A 203 -0.56 -4.68 -44.44
C ARG A 203 0.80 -4.86 -43.76
N GLU A 204 1.11 -6.05 -43.27
CA GLU A 204 2.45 -6.41 -42.74
C GLU A 204 3.53 -6.23 -43.81
N GLN A 205 3.31 -6.76 -45.02
CA GLN A 205 4.27 -6.65 -46.12
C GLN A 205 4.43 -5.22 -46.65
N ILE A 206 3.35 -4.43 -46.67
CA ILE A 206 3.41 -3.00 -47.01
C ILE A 206 4.25 -2.26 -45.97
N ALA A 207 3.95 -2.43 -44.68
CA ALA A 207 4.70 -1.77 -43.61
C ALA A 207 6.18 -2.18 -43.60
N ASP A 208 6.50 -3.44 -43.88
CA ASP A 208 7.89 -3.92 -44.02
C ASP A 208 8.62 -3.27 -45.20
N GLY A 209 7.90 -2.84 -46.24
CA GLY A 209 8.44 -2.11 -47.39
C GLY A 209 8.70 -0.62 -47.14
N HIS A 210 8.23 -0.07 -46.01
CA HIS A 210 8.31 1.35 -45.67
C HIS A 210 9.01 1.58 -44.32
N PRO A 211 10.33 1.34 -44.20
CA PRO A 211 11.06 1.58 -42.96
C PRO A 211 11.00 3.05 -42.49
N GLU A 212 10.82 3.99 -43.41
CA GLU A 212 10.64 5.42 -43.11
C GLU A 212 9.39 5.69 -42.27
N TRP A 213 8.37 4.83 -42.31
CA TRP A 213 7.20 4.95 -41.45
C TRP A 213 7.52 4.66 -39.99
N ILE A 214 8.44 3.73 -39.72
CA ILE A 214 8.91 3.43 -38.36
C ILE A 214 9.62 4.67 -37.80
N GLU A 215 10.54 5.26 -38.58
CA GLU A 215 11.28 6.45 -38.17
C GLU A 215 10.35 7.64 -37.93
N SER A 216 9.40 7.88 -38.84
CA SER A 216 8.41 8.95 -38.71
C SER A 216 7.51 8.76 -37.49
N ALA A 217 7.00 7.54 -37.27
CA ALA A 217 6.18 7.21 -36.12
C ALA A 217 6.95 7.37 -34.79
N LEU A 218 8.20 6.89 -34.75
CA LEU A 218 9.06 7.05 -33.56
C LEU A 218 9.44 8.51 -33.30
N ALA A 219 9.58 9.34 -34.33
CA ALA A 219 9.84 10.77 -34.19
C ALA A 219 8.60 11.55 -33.73
N ALA A 220 7.40 11.09 -34.09
CA ALA A 220 6.14 11.68 -33.65
C ALA A 220 5.78 11.30 -32.19
N GLU A 221 6.21 10.12 -31.74
CA GLU A 221 5.91 9.60 -30.41
C GLU A 221 6.68 10.37 -29.32
N LYS A 222 5.98 10.80 -28.27
CA LYS A 222 6.62 11.48 -27.13
C LYS A 222 7.23 10.41 -26.23
N GLY A 223 8.56 10.36 -26.18
CA GLY A 223 9.26 9.42 -25.30
C GLY A 223 8.86 9.59 -23.83
N GLU A 224 8.54 8.47 -23.17
CA GLU A 224 8.21 8.39 -21.75
C GLU A 224 9.50 8.22 -20.94
N GLU A 225 9.65 8.95 -19.84
CA GLU A 225 10.76 8.77 -18.92
C GLU A 225 10.54 7.53 -18.05
N LYS A 226 11.48 6.58 -18.09
CA LYS A 226 11.47 5.34 -17.32
C LYS A 226 12.79 5.14 -16.60
N LYS A 227 12.70 4.87 -15.31
CA LYS A 227 13.82 4.39 -14.50
C LYS A 227 13.86 2.87 -14.59
N LEU A 228 14.94 2.33 -15.14
CA LEU A 228 15.14 0.89 -15.28
C LEU A 228 16.34 0.46 -14.45
N PHE A 229 16.15 -0.60 -13.66
CA PHE A 229 17.23 -1.29 -12.99
C PHE A 229 17.58 -2.56 -13.78
N LEU A 230 18.74 -2.57 -14.44
CA LEU A 230 19.16 -3.70 -15.26
C LEU A 230 20.05 -4.63 -14.44
N ARG A 231 19.54 -5.80 -14.02
CA ARG A 231 20.30 -6.77 -13.19
C ARG A 231 21.33 -7.54 -14.00
N THR A 232 22.44 -7.96 -13.39
CA THR A 232 23.48 -8.74 -14.09
C THR A 232 22.94 -10.09 -14.60
N SER A 233 22.02 -10.72 -13.87
CA SER A 233 21.46 -12.04 -14.21
C SER A 233 19.96 -12.00 -14.55
N GLN A 234 19.48 -10.94 -15.20
CA GLN A 234 18.06 -10.83 -15.55
C GLN A 234 17.72 -11.68 -16.77
N GLU A 235 16.73 -12.57 -16.64
CA GLU A 235 16.24 -13.36 -17.78
C GLU A 235 15.25 -12.59 -18.65
N LYS A 236 14.46 -11.68 -18.06
CA LYS A 236 13.40 -10.96 -18.76
C LYS A 236 13.50 -9.46 -18.55
N LEU A 237 13.65 -8.73 -19.65
CA LEU A 237 13.66 -7.27 -19.66
C LEU A 237 12.25 -6.67 -19.44
N PRO A 238 12.16 -5.47 -18.84
CA PRO A 238 10.91 -4.71 -18.73
C PRO A 238 10.51 -4.02 -20.04
N LEU A 239 11.17 -4.32 -21.16
CA LEU A 239 10.88 -3.81 -22.50
C LEU A 239 10.42 -4.96 -23.39
N ASP A 240 9.27 -4.80 -24.05
CA ASP A 240 8.69 -5.84 -24.89
C ASP A 240 9.56 -6.13 -26.11
N GLY A 241 9.72 -7.41 -26.47
CA GLY A 241 10.47 -7.81 -27.65
C GLY A 241 11.99 -7.73 -27.50
N MET A 242 12.49 -7.64 -26.27
CA MET A 242 13.94 -7.71 -25.97
C MET A 242 14.25 -8.95 -25.14
N ASP A 243 15.09 -9.82 -25.69
CA ASP A 243 15.50 -11.08 -25.08
C ASP A 243 16.98 -11.06 -24.66
N ASP A 244 17.82 -10.25 -25.32
CA ASP A 244 19.25 -10.14 -25.05
C ASP A 244 19.58 -8.87 -24.24
N LEU A 245 19.66 -9.05 -22.92
CA LEU A 245 20.06 -8.02 -21.97
C LEU A 245 21.51 -7.56 -22.16
N ALA A 246 22.43 -8.47 -22.45
CA ALA A 246 23.85 -8.15 -22.52
C ALA A 246 24.13 -7.19 -23.68
N THR A 247 23.51 -7.45 -24.83
CA THR A 247 23.59 -6.56 -25.99
C THR A 247 22.96 -5.19 -25.72
N LEU A 248 21.77 -5.16 -25.07
CA LEU A 248 21.13 -3.89 -24.72
C LEU A 248 22.00 -3.09 -23.74
N ARG A 249 22.51 -3.72 -22.68
CA ARG A 249 23.35 -3.05 -21.67
C ARG A 249 24.60 -2.44 -22.31
N THR A 250 25.33 -3.23 -23.11
CA THR A 250 26.54 -2.76 -23.81
C THR A 250 26.25 -1.54 -24.68
N LYS A 251 25.08 -1.52 -25.33
CA LYS A 251 24.61 -0.39 -26.14
C LYS A 251 24.23 0.83 -25.31
N LEU A 252 23.55 0.66 -24.19
CA LEU A 252 23.20 1.77 -23.29
C LEU A 252 24.42 2.40 -22.60
N GLU A 253 25.48 1.62 -22.35
CA GLU A 253 26.75 2.09 -21.81
C GLU A 253 27.58 2.86 -22.85
N SER A 254 27.57 2.41 -24.11
CA SER A 254 28.40 3.00 -25.17
C SER A 254 27.73 4.13 -25.95
N GLU A 255 26.42 4.08 -26.13
CA GLU A 255 25.65 5.01 -26.96
C GLU A 255 24.72 5.88 -26.07
N GLU A 256 24.64 7.18 -26.34
CA GLU A 256 23.69 8.08 -25.63
C GLU A 256 22.26 7.92 -26.15
N GLN A 257 22.12 7.52 -27.41
CA GLN A 257 20.85 7.35 -28.10
C GLN A 257 20.89 6.11 -28.97
N LEU A 258 19.85 5.28 -28.84
CA LEU A 258 19.60 4.14 -29.71
C LEU A 258 18.38 4.48 -30.57
N LEU A 259 18.60 4.70 -31.87
CA LEU A 259 17.55 5.05 -32.83
C LEU A 259 17.02 3.79 -33.50
N SER A 260 15.70 3.66 -33.59
CA SER A 260 14.99 2.53 -34.22
C SER A 260 15.49 1.16 -33.75
N TYR A 261 15.88 1.05 -32.48
CA TYR A 261 16.44 -0.17 -31.91
C TYR A 261 15.37 -1.26 -31.79
N THR A 262 15.70 -2.46 -32.25
CA THR A 262 14.83 -3.64 -32.17
C THR A 262 15.67 -4.91 -32.03
N GLN A 263 15.15 -5.91 -31.34
CA GLN A 263 15.72 -7.27 -31.29
C GLN A 263 14.78 -8.30 -31.92
N ASP A 264 13.46 -8.09 -31.83
CA ASP A 264 12.43 -9.00 -32.36
C ASP A 264 11.98 -8.65 -33.80
N GLY A 265 12.38 -7.49 -34.33
CA GLY A 265 11.94 -6.98 -35.62
C GLY A 265 10.46 -6.60 -35.68
N LYS A 266 9.76 -6.56 -34.54
CA LYS A 266 8.33 -6.23 -34.42
C LYS A 266 8.10 -4.97 -33.58
N THR A 267 8.92 -4.78 -32.57
CA THR A 267 8.85 -3.65 -31.65
C THR A 267 10.11 -2.82 -31.79
N PHE A 268 9.94 -1.53 -32.06
CA PHE A 268 11.01 -0.59 -32.30
C PHE A 268 11.01 0.48 -31.21
N TYR A 269 12.20 0.90 -30.82
CA TYR A 269 12.41 1.85 -29.75
C TYR A 269 13.35 2.96 -30.17
N ASN A 270 13.02 4.20 -29.79
CA ASN A 270 14.00 5.27 -29.65
C ASN A 270 14.30 5.42 -28.17
N ILE A 271 15.52 5.07 -27.77
CA ILE A 271 15.96 5.12 -26.37
C ILE A 271 16.99 6.22 -26.24
N THR A 272 16.71 7.23 -25.43
CA THR A 272 17.68 8.26 -25.06
C THR A 272 18.08 8.08 -23.61
N VAL A 273 19.36 7.89 -23.34
CA VAL A 273 19.89 7.76 -21.98
C VAL A 273 20.00 9.15 -21.36
N LYS A 274 19.24 9.41 -20.29
CA LYS A 274 19.30 10.68 -19.55
C LYS A 274 20.34 10.63 -18.44
N GLU A 275 20.39 9.51 -17.73
CA GLU A 275 21.27 9.32 -16.57
C GLU A 275 21.75 7.87 -16.52
N ARG A 276 23.03 7.71 -16.14
CA ARG A 276 23.68 6.43 -15.88
C ARG A 276 24.21 6.50 -14.45
N SER A 277 23.90 5.54 -13.59
CA SER A 277 24.52 5.50 -12.25
C SER A 277 26.04 5.36 -12.34
N GLY A 278 26.53 4.64 -13.37
CA GLY A 278 27.96 4.37 -13.59
C GLY A 278 28.60 3.48 -12.53
N GLN A 279 27.82 3.06 -11.54
CA GLN A 279 28.19 2.15 -10.46
C GLN A 279 27.10 1.09 -10.33
N LYS A 280 27.54 -0.13 -10.04
CA LYS A 280 26.64 -1.21 -9.68
C LYS A 280 26.05 -0.92 -8.31
N GLU A 281 24.77 -1.19 -8.18
CA GLU A 281 24.02 -1.03 -6.95
C GLU A 281 23.30 -2.34 -6.62
N VAL A 282 23.02 -2.52 -5.33
CA VAL A 282 22.21 -3.65 -4.85
C VAL A 282 20.75 -3.21 -4.90
N ILE A 283 19.90 -4.00 -5.54
CA ILE A 283 18.46 -3.74 -5.61
C ILE A 283 17.88 -3.69 -4.20
N THR A 284 16.93 -2.80 -3.95
CA THR A 284 16.20 -2.78 -2.68
C THR A 284 15.36 -4.05 -2.54
N PHE A 285 15.07 -4.48 -1.30
CA PHE A 285 14.19 -5.62 -1.06
C PHE A 285 12.81 -5.42 -1.73
N VAL A 286 12.30 -4.20 -1.71
CA VAL A 286 10.99 -3.82 -2.27
C VAL A 286 10.94 -4.06 -3.77
N ASP A 287 11.97 -3.60 -4.47
CA ASP A 287 12.06 -3.74 -5.92
C ASP A 287 12.38 -5.19 -6.30
N ALA A 288 13.17 -5.89 -5.49
CA ALA A 288 13.43 -7.32 -5.64
C ALA A 288 12.14 -8.16 -5.55
N LEU A 289 11.23 -7.83 -4.63
CA LEU A 289 9.92 -8.48 -4.54
C LEU A 289 9.04 -8.20 -5.76
N LYS A 290 8.91 -6.93 -6.16
CA LYS A 290 8.10 -6.52 -7.32
C LYS A 290 8.56 -7.20 -8.60
N GLU A 291 9.87 -7.29 -8.79
CA GLU A 291 10.48 -7.90 -9.97
C GLU A 291 10.64 -9.42 -9.89
N SER A 292 10.17 -10.05 -8.79
CA SER A 292 10.38 -11.47 -8.50
C SER A 292 11.85 -11.88 -8.64
N ALA A 293 12.77 -10.99 -8.24
CA ALA A 293 14.20 -11.22 -8.31
C ALA A 293 14.68 -12.23 -7.26
N ILE A 294 13.97 -12.32 -6.13
CA ILE A 294 14.30 -13.27 -5.06
C ILE A 294 13.80 -14.66 -5.50
N PRO A 295 14.69 -15.66 -5.62
CA PRO A 295 14.29 -16.99 -6.03
C PRO A 295 13.30 -17.57 -5.02
N LYS A 296 12.25 -18.23 -5.53
CA LYS A 296 11.39 -19.10 -4.73
C LYS A 296 12.14 -20.40 -4.46
N ALA A 297 13.18 -20.34 -3.63
CA ALA A 297 13.87 -21.52 -3.17
C ALA A 297 13.05 -22.21 -2.09
N ASP A 298 13.13 -23.54 -2.02
CA ASP A 298 12.76 -24.31 -0.83
C ASP A 298 13.80 -24.01 0.25
N PHE A 299 13.72 -22.81 0.82
CA PHE A 299 14.51 -22.40 1.96
C PHE A 299 14.11 -23.29 3.14
N ASP A 300 15.06 -24.04 3.69
CA ASP A 300 14.80 -24.79 4.91
C ASP A 300 14.60 -23.80 6.05
N CYS A 301 13.35 -23.64 6.44
CA CYS A 301 12.94 -22.69 7.47
C CYS A 301 13.11 -23.26 8.86
N SER A 302 13.66 -24.47 9.02
CA SER A 302 13.81 -25.11 10.32
C SER A 302 14.60 -24.23 11.29
N GLU A 303 15.71 -23.64 10.85
CA GLU A 303 16.51 -22.70 11.68
C GLU A 303 15.75 -21.41 11.99
N LEU A 304 15.04 -20.84 11.02
CA LEU A 304 14.24 -19.62 11.20
C LEU A 304 13.08 -19.85 12.17
N ILE A 305 12.35 -20.95 12.00
CA ILE A 305 11.22 -21.35 12.84
C ILE A 305 11.73 -21.68 14.26
N GLN A 306 12.86 -22.40 14.37
CA GLN A 306 13.49 -22.69 15.65
C GLN A 306 13.91 -21.40 16.36
N ALA A 307 14.54 -20.45 15.65
CA ALA A 307 14.91 -19.16 16.20
C ALA A 307 13.68 -18.38 16.70
N ILE A 308 12.58 -18.34 15.93
CA ILE A 308 11.31 -17.73 16.34
C ILE A 308 10.74 -18.41 17.59
N TYR A 309 10.83 -19.74 17.67
CA TYR A 309 10.35 -20.51 18.80
C TYR A 309 11.18 -20.29 20.06
N GLU A 310 12.51 -20.30 19.94
CA GLU A 310 13.46 -20.06 21.04
C GLU A 310 13.32 -18.64 21.60
N ASP A 311 13.23 -17.64 20.72
CA ASP A 311 12.99 -16.26 21.13
C ASP A 311 11.62 -16.11 21.82
N GLY A 312 10.60 -16.76 21.25
CA GLY A 312 9.25 -16.79 21.83
C GLY A 312 9.16 -17.50 23.18
N GLN A 313 9.98 -18.53 23.41
CA GLN A 313 10.10 -19.25 24.69
C GLN A 313 10.80 -18.40 25.75
N ALA A 314 11.89 -17.70 25.38
CA ALA A 314 12.60 -16.79 26.26
C ALA A 314 11.69 -15.67 26.80
N GLN A 315 10.71 -15.25 26.00
CA GLN A 315 9.72 -14.24 26.37
C GLN A 315 8.45 -14.80 27.04
N GLY A 316 8.34 -16.12 27.23
CA GLY A 316 7.28 -16.75 28.02
C GLY A 316 5.89 -16.83 27.37
N ILE A 317 5.79 -16.72 26.04
CA ILE A 317 4.49 -16.67 25.32
C ILE A 317 4.45 -17.79 24.28
N ILE A 318 3.63 -18.83 24.46
CA ILE A 318 3.53 -19.96 23.51
C ILE A 318 2.17 -19.94 22.79
N LYS A 319 2.12 -19.50 21.53
CA LYS A 319 1.17 -19.95 20.47
C LYS A 319 1.75 -19.69 19.06
N GLU A 320 1.49 -20.62 18.13
CA GLU A 320 2.00 -20.65 16.73
C GLU A 320 1.49 -19.51 15.82
N SER A 321 0.52 -18.69 16.26
CA SER A 321 -0.05 -17.62 15.43
C SER A 321 0.70 -16.28 15.48
N ILE A 322 1.89 -16.24 16.09
CA ILE A 322 2.59 -14.99 16.50
C ILE A 322 3.97 -14.87 15.83
N ALA A 323 4.28 -15.64 14.79
CA ALA A 323 5.61 -15.65 14.18
C ALA A 323 5.98 -14.32 13.48
N ALA A 324 5.00 -13.67 12.83
CA ALA A 324 5.19 -12.36 12.22
C ALA A 324 5.32 -11.27 13.30
N ASP A 325 4.40 -11.27 14.27
CA ASP A 325 4.40 -10.31 15.38
C ASP A 325 5.67 -10.41 16.24
N LYS A 326 6.16 -11.62 16.53
CA LYS A 326 7.39 -11.85 17.30
C LYS A 326 8.65 -11.58 16.51
N LEU A 327 8.66 -11.85 15.21
CA LEU A 327 9.76 -11.42 14.36
C LEU A 327 9.84 -9.90 14.38
N GLU A 328 8.71 -9.22 14.24
CA GLU A 328 8.69 -7.77 14.21
C GLU A 328 9.09 -7.20 15.58
N GLU A 329 8.64 -7.82 16.68
CA GLU A 329 9.10 -7.56 18.03
C GLU A 329 10.60 -7.86 18.23
N ALA A 330 11.15 -8.93 17.65
CA ALA A 330 12.56 -9.27 17.73
C ALA A 330 13.42 -8.33 16.87
N MET A 331 12.96 -7.99 15.66
CA MET A 331 13.58 -7.00 14.77
C MET A 331 13.60 -5.63 15.44
N VAL A 332 12.50 -5.25 16.10
CA VAL A 332 12.43 -4.02 16.89
C VAL A 332 13.32 -4.17 18.14
N SER A 333 13.20 -5.21 18.95
CA SER A 333 14.02 -5.36 20.16
C SER A 333 15.53 -5.39 19.90
N HIS A 334 15.99 -6.12 18.87
CA HIS A 334 17.43 -6.22 18.53
C HIS A 334 18.01 -4.92 17.95
N ARG A 335 17.23 -4.13 17.21
CA ARG A 335 17.70 -2.86 16.61
C ARG A 335 17.47 -1.65 17.51
N PHE A 336 16.42 -1.66 18.33
CA PHE A 336 16.05 -0.53 19.16
C PHE A 336 16.93 -0.40 20.39
N ALA A 337 17.39 -1.53 20.97
CA ALA A 337 18.44 -1.48 21.99
C ALA A 337 19.75 -0.82 21.50
N TYR A 338 20.01 -0.86 20.18
CA TYR A 338 21.21 -0.28 19.57
C TYR A 338 21.00 1.16 19.09
N HIS A 339 19.88 1.46 18.43
CA HIS A 339 19.59 2.81 17.92
C HIS A 339 19.13 3.80 18.99
N LEU A 340 18.45 3.36 20.05
CA LEU A 340 18.11 4.22 21.20
C LEU A 340 19.34 4.70 21.97
N ARG A 341 20.49 4.01 21.84
CA ARG A 341 21.77 4.42 22.44
C ARG A 341 22.61 5.34 21.57
N MET A 342 22.26 5.51 20.30
CA MET A 342 23.06 6.24 19.32
C MET A 342 22.15 7.23 18.59
N GLU A 343 22.02 8.44 19.13
CA GLU A 343 21.53 9.64 18.44
C GLU A 343 22.38 9.92 17.20
N ARG A 344 22.21 9.14 16.13
CA ARG A 344 22.88 9.36 14.86
C ARG A 344 21.86 9.41 13.74
N ASP A 345 21.71 10.61 13.20
CA ASP A 345 20.99 11.01 11.98
C ASP A 345 21.54 10.37 10.70
N LYS A 346 21.84 9.07 10.71
CA LYS A 346 22.20 8.35 9.50
C LYS A 346 20.96 7.61 9.05
N GLU A 347 20.32 8.07 7.98
CA GLU A 347 19.26 7.36 7.26
C GLU A 347 19.75 5.94 6.93
N GLY A 348 19.35 5.00 7.78
CA GLY A 348 19.72 3.59 7.66
C GLY A 348 18.66 2.84 6.88
N LEU A 349 19.07 1.89 6.05
CA LEU A 349 18.21 1.16 5.10
C LEU A 349 16.96 0.48 5.72
N PHE A 350 17.01 0.17 7.03
CA PHE A 350 15.90 -0.47 7.76
C PHE A 350 15.48 0.33 9.00
N GLN A 351 15.60 1.66 8.98
CA GLN A 351 15.18 2.50 10.10
C GLN A 351 13.64 2.62 10.17
N PRO A 352 13.07 2.65 11.38
CA PRO A 352 11.66 2.96 11.56
C PRO A 352 11.35 4.38 11.05
N ARG A 353 10.19 4.54 10.45
CA ARG A 353 9.63 5.85 10.13
C ARG A 353 9.10 6.47 11.41
N LYS A 354 9.61 7.66 11.76
CA LYS A 354 9.11 8.48 12.85
C LYS A 354 7.96 9.35 12.34
N LYS A 355 6.81 9.29 13.00
CA LYS A 355 5.61 10.08 12.73
C LYS A 355 5.15 10.75 14.02
N LEU A 356 4.83 12.03 13.97
CA LEU A 356 4.19 12.72 15.09
C LEU A 356 2.68 12.51 14.95
N GLU A 357 2.04 11.98 15.99
CA GLU A 357 0.60 11.71 15.98
C GLU A 357 -0.05 12.34 17.20
N THR A 358 -1.20 12.97 17.00
CA THR A 358 -2.00 13.57 18.08
C THR A 358 -3.21 12.68 18.29
N LEU A 359 -3.28 12.05 19.46
CA LEU A 359 -4.32 11.10 19.79
C LEU A 359 -5.51 11.84 20.39
N THR A 360 -6.69 11.58 19.85
CA THR A 360 -7.97 12.04 20.40
C THR A 360 -8.88 10.84 20.64
N ARG A 361 -9.71 10.87 21.69
CA ARG A 361 -10.63 9.74 22.00
C ARG A 361 -11.65 9.43 20.89
N ALA A 362 -11.85 10.35 19.95
CA ALA A 362 -12.80 10.20 18.86
C ALA A 362 -12.20 9.45 17.66
N GLU A 363 -10.87 9.38 17.56
CA GLU A 363 -10.18 8.78 16.44
C GLU A 363 -9.78 7.34 16.76
N ASN A 364 -10.01 6.45 15.80
CA ASN A 364 -9.60 5.06 15.89
C ASN A 364 -8.13 4.97 15.48
N THR A 365 -7.25 5.48 16.34
CA THR A 365 -5.80 5.50 16.15
C THR A 365 -5.18 4.16 16.47
N LEU A 366 -3.91 4.00 16.09
CA LEU A 366 -3.11 2.80 16.38
C LEU A 366 -2.96 2.55 17.88
N VAL A 367 -2.72 3.61 18.64
CA VAL A 367 -2.59 3.59 20.09
C VAL A 367 -3.89 4.07 20.71
N SER A 368 -4.45 3.31 21.65
CA SER A 368 -5.57 3.76 22.48
C SER A 368 -5.06 4.67 23.60
N LEU A 369 -5.70 5.84 23.78
CA LEU A 369 -5.41 6.77 24.89
C LEU A 369 -5.51 6.12 26.27
N ASP A 370 -6.33 5.09 26.43
CA ASP A 370 -6.50 4.39 27.71
C ASP A 370 -5.37 3.37 27.96
N GLU A 371 -4.61 2.99 26.94
CA GLU A 371 -3.48 2.05 26.99
C GLU A 371 -2.12 2.76 27.01
N LEU A 372 -2.13 4.10 27.02
CA LEU A 372 -0.91 4.90 26.94
C LEU A 372 -0.13 4.85 28.25
N ASP A 373 1.10 4.34 28.17
CA ASP A 373 2.09 4.59 29.22
C ASP A 373 2.60 6.02 29.05
N ARG A 374 2.38 6.85 30.07
CA ARG A 374 2.77 8.27 30.10
C ARG A 374 4.18 8.46 30.66
N SER A 375 4.98 7.41 30.70
CA SER A 375 6.40 7.53 30.98
C SER A 375 7.10 8.27 29.83
N ASP A 376 8.18 9.00 30.13
CA ASP A 376 9.08 9.55 29.11
C ASP A 376 9.91 8.43 28.42
N GLU A 377 9.65 7.17 28.79
CA GLU A 377 10.26 6.00 28.22
C GLU A 377 9.48 5.56 26.96
N PHE A 378 10.12 4.73 26.15
CA PHE A 378 9.45 4.15 25.00
C PHE A 378 8.46 3.08 25.47
N SER A 379 7.30 3.02 24.82
CA SER A 379 6.38 1.91 25.03
C SER A 379 7.05 0.57 24.70
N PRO A 380 6.57 -0.54 25.27
CA PRO A 380 6.83 -1.86 24.70
C PRO A 380 6.49 -1.89 23.20
N VAL A 381 7.10 -2.82 22.48
CA VAL A 381 6.74 -3.07 21.09
C VAL A 381 5.33 -3.65 21.07
N MET A 382 4.46 -3.03 20.28
CA MET A 382 3.08 -3.47 20.08
C MET A 382 2.93 -3.90 18.62
N VAL A 383 2.07 -4.89 18.37
CA VAL A 383 1.82 -5.37 17.02
C VAL A 383 0.34 -5.26 16.66
N SER A 384 0.08 -4.62 15.53
CA SER A 384 -1.24 -4.49 14.94
C SER A 384 -1.33 -5.38 13.69
N PRO A 385 -2.38 -6.23 13.56
CA PRO A 385 -2.56 -7.07 12.38
C PRO A 385 -2.64 -6.30 11.05
N LYS A 386 -2.99 -5.02 11.09
CA LYS A 386 -3.12 -4.16 9.90
C LYS A 386 -1.86 -3.37 9.59
N GLU A 387 -1.23 -2.86 10.65
CA GLU A 387 -0.20 -1.83 10.56
C GLU A 387 1.19 -2.36 10.91
N GLY A 388 1.32 -3.63 11.28
CA GLY A 388 2.57 -4.21 11.74
C GLY A 388 2.91 -3.76 13.16
N ALA A 389 4.19 -3.85 13.50
CA ALA A 389 4.75 -3.49 14.78
C ALA A 389 5.14 -2.03 14.81
N TYR A 390 4.89 -1.49 15.98
CA TYR A 390 5.11 -0.11 16.28
C TYR A 390 5.36 0.04 17.77
N PHE A 391 5.93 1.16 18.13
CA PHE A 391 6.05 1.59 19.50
C PHE A 391 6.02 3.11 19.47
N TYR A 392 5.78 3.70 20.62
CA TYR A 392 5.65 5.14 20.71
C TYR A 392 6.46 5.68 21.86
N ARG A 393 6.76 6.97 21.78
CA ARG A 393 7.26 7.74 22.92
C ARG A 393 6.32 8.91 23.15
N PHE A 394 5.96 9.12 24.40
CA PHE A 394 5.23 10.30 24.78
C PHE A 394 6.15 11.53 24.68
N VAL A 395 5.75 12.58 23.96
CA VAL A 395 6.60 13.77 23.80
C VAL A 395 6.24 14.84 24.81
N GLU A 396 4.97 15.21 24.86
CA GLU A 396 4.43 16.18 25.82
C GLU A 396 2.92 16.33 25.59
N SER A 397 2.16 16.46 26.67
CA SER A 397 0.83 17.06 26.58
C SER A 397 1.03 18.58 26.51
N LYS A 398 1.00 19.18 25.32
CA LYS A 398 0.94 20.64 25.20
C LYS A 398 -0.43 21.13 25.64
N VAL A 399 -0.63 21.14 26.96
CA VAL A 399 -1.79 21.75 27.57
C VAL A 399 -1.27 22.84 28.47
N ASP A 400 -1.51 24.07 28.04
CA ASP A 400 -1.49 25.21 28.92
C ASP A 400 -2.62 25.01 29.94
N ARG A 401 -2.31 24.34 31.07
CA ARG A 401 -3.27 23.99 32.13
C ARG A 401 -3.92 25.22 32.76
N SER A 402 -3.48 26.44 32.42
CA SER A 402 -4.07 27.69 32.90
C SER A 402 -5.41 28.04 32.24
N LEU A 403 -5.60 27.71 30.96
CA LEU A 403 -6.78 28.10 30.17
C LEU A 403 -8.08 27.32 30.46
N PRO A 404 -8.06 26.01 30.78
CA PRO A 404 -9.29 25.25 31.05
C PRO A 404 -9.93 25.62 32.38
N MET A 405 -9.14 25.88 33.43
CA MET A 405 -9.68 26.07 34.77
C MET A 405 -10.43 27.39 34.91
N ASP A 406 -9.93 28.47 34.33
CA ASP A 406 -10.63 29.77 34.31
C ASP A 406 -11.95 29.68 33.54
N LYS A 407 -12.00 28.94 32.42
CA LYS A 407 -13.23 28.72 31.67
C LYS A 407 -14.21 27.80 32.40
N ILE A 408 -13.72 26.78 33.11
CA ILE A 408 -14.54 25.90 33.95
C ILE A 408 -15.14 26.71 35.12
N MET A 409 -14.33 27.53 35.80
CA MET A 409 -14.79 28.41 36.87
C MET A 409 -15.81 29.44 36.35
N GLN A 410 -15.54 30.09 35.21
CA GLN A 410 -16.51 30.99 34.57
C GLN A 410 -17.82 30.29 34.21
N THR A 411 -17.76 29.06 33.70
CA THR A 411 -18.97 28.30 33.34
C THR A 411 -19.73 27.87 34.60
N GLN A 412 -19.03 27.48 35.66
CA GLN A 412 -19.63 27.15 36.95
C GLN A 412 -20.30 28.37 37.60
N ASP A 413 -19.66 29.55 37.50
CA ASP A 413 -20.21 30.80 38.01
C ASP A 413 -21.47 31.22 37.24
N LEU A 414 -21.47 31.08 35.91
CA LEU A 414 -22.64 31.35 35.06
C LEU A 414 -23.80 30.41 35.37
N LEU A 415 -23.54 29.10 35.48
CA LEU A 415 -24.56 28.11 35.85
C LEU A 415 -25.11 28.36 37.26
N SER A 416 -24.24 28.75 38.20
CA SER A 416 -24.65 29.09 39.56
C SER A 416 -25.49 30.37 39.61
N ALA A 417 -25.21 31.35 38.74
CA ALA A 417 -25.97 32.58 38.61
C ALA A 417 -27.35 32.33 37.99
N GLU A 418 -27.43 31.53 36.92
CA GLU A 418 -28.70 31.14 36.30
C GLU A 418 -29.56 30.30 37.25
N ALA A 419 -28.99 29.33 37.95
CA ALA A 419 -29.72 28.54 38.95
C ALA A 419 -30.27 29.41 40.10
N LYS A 420 -29.50 30.41 40.55
CA LYS A 420 -29.96 31.37 41.57
C LYS A 420 -31.09 32.27 41.05
N LEU A 421 -31.00 32.74 39.82
CA LEU A 421 -32.06 33.53 39.18
C LEU A 421 -33.35 32.72 39.08
N TYR A 422 -33.26 31.47 38.63
CA TYR A 422 -34.41 30.58 38.52
C TYR A 422 -35.04 30.30 39.90
N PHE A 423 -34.22 30.03 40.92
CA PHE A 423 -34.70 29.84 42.29
C PHE A 423 -35.37 31.10 42.87
N MET A 424 -34.83 32.28 42.58
CA MET A 424 -35.45 33.55 42.96
C MET A 424 -36.77 33.80 42.25
N GLU A 425 -36.88 33.50 40.95
CA GLU A 425 -38.14 33.61 40.21
C GLU A 425 -39.21 32.68 40.78
N GLU A 426 -38.85 31.47 41.18
CA GLU A 426 -39.78 30.51 41.76
C GLU A 426 -40.23 30.95 43.17
N ILE A 427 -39.31 31.50 43.98
CA ILE A 427 -39.67 32.13 45.27
C ILE A 427 -40.61 33.32 45.07
N LEU A 428 -40.36 34.16 44.07
CA LEU A 428 -41.22 35.32 43.78
C LEU A 428 -42.63 34.87 43.37
N LYS A 429 -42.75 33.84 42.53
CA LYS A 429 -44.06 33.24 42.20
C LYS A 429 -44.78 32.70 43.43
N LEU A 430 -44.06 32.05 44.34
CA LEU A 430 -44.64 31.52 45.59
C LEU A 430 -45.07 32.64 46.55
N ILE A 431 -44.37 33.77 46.56
CA ILE A 431 -44.75 34.96 47.34
C ILE A 431 -46.01 35.61 46.74
N ASP A 432 -46.07 35.76 45.42
CA ASP A 432 -47.25 36.32 44.73
C ASP A 432 -48.49 35.45 44.92
N GLN A 433 -48.33 34.12 44.94
CA GLN A 433 -49.43 33.18 45.22
C GLN A 433 -49.93 33.23 46.67
N ASN A 434 -49.10 33.64 47.62
CA ASN A 434 -49.50 33.76 49.04
C ASN A 434 -50.02 35.16 49.40
N ASN A 435 -49.80 36.15 48.53
CA ASN A 435 -50.31 37.52 48.70
C ASN A 435 -51.58 37.81 47.88
N ALA A 436 -52.02 36.86 47.04
CA ALA A 436 -53.31 36.85 46.34
C ALA A 436 -54.35 36.06 47.14
#